data_AF-A0A1P8Q5Q2-F1
#
_entry.id   AF-A0A1P8Q5Q2-F1
#
_cell.length_a   1.000
_cell.length_b   1.000
_cell.length_c   1.000
_cell.angle_alpha   90.00
_cell.angle_beta   90.00
_cell.angle_gamma   90.00
#
_symmetry.space_group_name_H-M   'P 1'
#
loop_
_entity.id
_entity.type
_entity.pdbx_description
1 polymer ?
#
loop_
_entity_poly.entity_id
_entity_poly.type
_entity_poly.pdbx_seq_one_letter_code
_entity_poly.pdbx_strand_id
1 'polypeptide(L)'
;MYMLLLILLGVIVLFTTFMTKPKKRIHHRLVSLGLLLVVVGGSGVYESYQGNTSTGDNPRQSVKTTTDSSTDLSKLNYQSDQEIEVNNNKPTFTSSDLNINNGAWQSFTNLDNLNRAVRADALLNKGLMPTAKREPLYVNPTGWHNKKLKSGWLYNRSHLIGYQLSGQNNNPKNLMTGTRSLNSPEMLKHENDIAYYLKQDPNNYIRYRVQPIYRGNELVARGVQMMAESMDSQGSADGQVSFNVYIFNIESGVTINYSDGTSVVNNN
;
A
#
# COMPACT_ATOMS: atom_id res chain seq x y z
N MET A 1 -10.22 54.69 59.15
CA MET A 1 -9.13 53.70 59.21
C MET A 1 -9.23 52.89 57.93
N TYR A 2 -8.16 52.92 57.12
CA TYR A 2 -7.92 52.19 55.86
C TYR A 2 -8.56 50.78 55.88
N MET A 3 -9.06 50.16 54.80
CA MET A 3 -8.67 50.20 53.39
C MET A 3 -9.72 49.40 52.57
N LEU A 4 -10.16 49.97 51.42
CA LEU A 4 -10.34 49.34 50.09
C LEU A 4 -10.92 47.90 49.94
N LEU A 5 -11.75 47.55 48.95
CA LEU A 5 -12.41 48.23 47.84
C LEU A 5 -13.28 47.19 47.08
N LEU A 6 -14.54 47.54 46.80
CA LEU A 6 -15.34 47.38 45.57
C LEU A 6 -15.55 46.00 44.86
N ILE A 7 -16.78 45.48 44.65
CA ILE A 7 -17.95 45.95 43.81
C ILE A 7 -17.72 45.63 42.31
N LEU A 8 -18.62 45.15 41.43
CA LEU A 8 -20.08 44.91 41.27
C LEU A 8 -20.21 43.92 40.07
N LEU A 9 -21.07 42.89 39.99
CA LEU A 9 -22.54 42.87 39.75
C LEU A 9 -23.02 43.48 38.41
N GLY A 10 -23.83 42.73 37.65
CA GLY A 10 -24.64 43.26 36.55
C GLY A 10 -25.44 42.20 35.77
N VAL A 11 -26.73 42.07 36.08
CA VAL A 11 -27.72 41.10 35.58
C VAL A 11 -28.76 41.82 34.68
N ILE A 12 -29.09 41.21 33.53
CA ILE A 12 -30.35 41.24 32.72
C ILE A 12 -30.93 42.58 32.22
N VAL A 13 -31.17 42.66 30.90
CA VAL A 13 -32.35 43.31 30.25
C VAL A 13 -32.78 42.50 29.01
N LEU A 14 -34.09 42.46 28.75
CA LEU A 14 -34.88 41.63 27.81
C LEU A 14 -35.56 42.53 26.73
N PHE A 15 -36.15 41.93 25.67
CA PHE A 15 -36.97 42.48 24.54
C PHE A 15 -36.16 42.86 23.25
N THR A 16 -36.53 42.58 21.99
CA THR A 16 -37.78 42.19 21.29
C THR A 16 -37.52 41.43 19.97
N THR A 17 -38.55 40.76 19.46
CA THR A 17 -38.69 40.10 18.16
C THR A 17 -38.68 41.06 16.96
N PHE A 18 -38.05 40.67 15.83
CA PHE A 18 -38.57 40.97 14.48
C PHE A 18 -38.12 39.92 13.46
N MET A 19 -39.09 39.43 12.69
CA MET A 19 -38.93 38.52 11.55
C MET A 19 -38.14 39.17 10.42
N THR A 20 -37.13 38.46 9.90
CA THR A 20 -36.74 38.53 8.49
C THR A 20 -36.38 37.12 8.01
N LYS A 21 -37.00 36.66 6.90
CA LYS A 21 -36.56 35.45 6.18
C LYS A 21 -35.35 35.82 5.31
N PRO A 22 -34.39 34.89 5.11
CA PRO A 22 -34.15 34.47 3.71
C PRO A 22 -33.86 32.97 3.50
N LYS A 23 -33.94 32.60 2.22
CA LYS A 23 -33.79 31.28 1.59
C LYS A 23 -32.39 30.66 1.70
N LYS A 24 -32.37 29.32 1.51
CA LYS A 24 -31.26 28.38 1.19
C LYS A 24 -30.31 27.99 2.32
N ARG A 25 -30.58 26.82 2.92
CA ARG A 25 -29.61 26.02 3.69
C ARG A 25 -28.61 25.38 2.73
N ILE A 26 -27.43 25.96 2.62
CA ILE A 26 -26.23 25.25 2.16
C ILE A 26 -25.64 24.59 3.41
N HIS A 27 -25.62 23.26 3.48
CA HIS A 27 -24.93 22.55 4.56
C HIS A 27 -23.43 22.53 4.24
N HIS A 28 -22.68 23.44 4.88
CA HIS A 28 -21.24 23.26 5.06
C HIS A 28 -21.02 22.02 5.91
N ARG A 29 -20.59 20.91 5.30
CA ARG A 29 -20.01 19.81 6.07
C ARG A 29 -18.57 20.20 6.38
N LEU A 30 -18.32 20.39 7.67
CA LEU A 30 -17.00 20.56 8.27
C LEU A 30 -16.06 19.47 7.74
N VAL A 31 -15.01 19.88 7.03
CA VAL A 31 -13.89 19.03 6.66
C VAL A 31 -13.01 18.91 7.89
N SER A 32 -12.99 17.73 8.51
CA SER A 32 -12.04 17.41 9.57
C SER A 32 -10.63 17.39 8.97
N LEU A 33 -9.89 18.46 9.22
CA LEU A 33 -8.45 18.55 8.98
C LEU A 33 -7.75 17.55 9.91
N GLY A 34 -6.97 16.65 9.32
CA GLY A 34 -6.09 15.73 10.05
C GLY A 34 -4.76 15.61 9.31
N LEU A 35 -4.09 16.75 9.13
CA LEU A 35 -2.71 16.82 8.67
C LEU A 35 -1.84 16.93 9.92
N LEU A 36 -1.20 15.83 10.33
CA LEU A 36 -0.14 15.88 11.34
C LEU A 36 1.19 15.66 10.62
N LEU A 37 1.89 16.77 10.37
CA LEU A 37 3.30 16.78 10.01
C LEU A 37 4.10 16.69 11.30
N VAL A 38 4.79 15.56 11.52
CA VAL A 38 5.91 15.52 12.46
C VAL A 38 7.18 15.41 11.65
N VAL A 39 7.85 16.55 11.49
CA VAL A 39 9.24 16.63 11.05
C VAL A 39 10.10 16.43 12.28
N VAL A 40 10.78 15.30 12.39
CA VAL A 40 11.99 15.16 13.21
C VAL A 40 12.96 14.29 12.41
N GLY A 41 14.07 14.90 12.00
CA GLY A 41 15.17 14.20 11.34
C GLY A 41 16.09 13.52 12.34
N GLY A 42 16.83 12.53 11.84
CA GLY A 42 18.14 12.15 12.36
C GLY A 42 18.17 11.17 13.54
N SER A 43 18.49 9.91 13.21
CA SER A 43 19.25 8.93 14.01
C SER A 43 18.78 8.62 15.44
N GLY A 44 18.27 7.41 15.61
CA GLY A 44 18.24 6.70 16.89
C GLY A 44 16.86 6.60 17.53
N VAL A 45 16.56 5.40 18.02
CA VAL A 45 15.47 5.05 18.93
C VAL A 45 14.08 4.88 18.28
N TYR A 46 13.89 3.81 17.50
CA TYR A 46 12.60 3.11 17.47
C TYR A 46 12.72 1.87 18.35
N GLU A 47 12.40 2.02 19.63
CA GLU A 47 12.16 0.89 20.51
C GLU A 47 11.03 1.24 21.48
N SER A 48 10.23 0.22 21.82
CA SER A 48 9.13 0.20 22.79
C SER A 48 7.70 0.31 22.23
N TYR A 49 7.19 -0.82 21.71
CA TYR A 49 5.91 -1.38 22.15
C TYR A 49 6.02 -2.91 22.20
N GLN A 50 6.53 -3.45 23.31
CA GLN A 50 6.30 -4.84 23.68
C GLN A 50 5.80 -4.91 25.12
N GLY A 51 4.55 -5.33 25.26
CA GLY A 51 3.99 -5.78 26.53
C GLY A 51 4.61 -7.13 26.89
N ASN A 52 5.25 -7.14 28.05
CA ASN A 52 5.92 -8.22 28.77
C ASN A 52 5.35 -9.64 28.55
N THR A 53 6.17 -10.56 28.02
CA THR A 53 6.09 -11.99 28.35
C THR A 53 7.48 -12.47 28.74
N SER A 54 7.66 -12.71 30.04
CA SER A 54 8.81 -13.44 30.55
C SER A 54 8.57 -14.94 30.32
N THR A 55 9.32 -15.55 29.42
CA THR A 55 9.81 -16.93 29.51
C THR A 55 10.81 -17.14 28.39
N GLY A 56 12.01 -17.60 28.75
CA GLY A 56 13.12 -17.75 27.83
C GLY A 56 12.82 -18.81 26.79
N ASP A 57 12.79 -18.40 25.53
CA ASP A 57 13.05 -19.26 24.38
C ASP A 57 13.83 -18.45 23.34
N ASN A 58 14.95 -19.02 22.91
CA ASN A 58 15.80 -18.52 21.84
C ASN A 58 14.94 -18.31 20.58
N PRO A 59 14.93 -17.14 19.90
CA PRO A 59 14.09 -16.97 18.73
C PRO A 59 14.60 -17.89 17.62
N ARG A 60 13.93 -19.05 17.46
CA ARG A 60 14.06 -19.87 16.26
C ARG A 60 13.79 -18.95 15.09
N GLN A 61 14.77 -18.79 14.21
CA GLN A 61 14.54 -18.23 12.89
C GLN A 61 13.39 -19.03 12.27
N SER A 62 12.23 -18.38 12.13
CA SER A 62 11.14 -18.93 11.34
C SER A 62 11.70 -19.10 9.93
N VAL A 63 11.85 -20.34 9.49
CA VAL A 63 12.28 -20.65 8.12
C VAL A 63 11.15 -20.17 7.22
N LYS A 64 11.30 -18.99 6.61
CA LYS A 64 10.33 -18.50 5.63
C LYS A 64 10.28 -19.48 4.47
N THR A 65 9.06 -19.80 4.03
CA THR A 65 8.86 -20.65 2.86
C THR A 65 9.53 -20.00 1.64
N THR A 66 10.36 -20.77 0.92
CA THR A 66 11.14 -20.29 -0.22
C THR A 66 10.91 -21.17 -1.45
N THR A 67 11.01 -20.58 -2.64
CA THR A 67 10.92 -21.29 -3.92
C THR A 67 11.98 -20.80 -4.91
N ASP A 68 12.33 -21.62 -5.90
CA ASP A 68 13.34 -21.28 -6.91
C ASP A 68 12.87 -20.21 -7.91
N SER A 69 13.82 -19.52 -8.55
CA SER A 69 13.53 -18.54 -9.61
C SER A 69 12.82 -19.13 -10.83
N SER A 70 13.07 -20.39 -11.16
CA SER A 70 12.44 -21.09 -12.29
C SER A 70 11.05 -21.62 -11.97
N THR A 71 10.58 -21.49 -10.72
CA THR A 71 9.27 -21.97 -10.32
C THR A 71 8.17 -21.24 -11.08
N ASP A 72 7.29 -22.03 -11.69
CA ASP A 72 6.03 -21.53 -12.23
C ASP A 72 5.09 -21.16 -11.07
N LEU A 73 5.15 -19.90 -10.65
CA LEU A 73 4.35 -19.36 -9.54
C LEU A 73 2.84 -19.58 -9.73
N SER A 74 2.37 -19.74 -10.98
CA SER A 74 0.97 -20.02 -11.25
C SER A 74 0.53 -21.39 -10.72
N LYS A 75 1.45 -22.34 -10.50
CA LYS A 75 1.13 -23.68 -9.97
C LYS A 75 1.06 -23.76 -8.45
N LEU A 76 1.47 -22.70 -7.74
CA LEU A 76 1.53 -22.70 -6.28
C LEU A 76 0.15 -22.48 -5.66
N ASN A 77 -0.21 -23.28 -4.66
CA ASN A 77 -1.38 -23.07 -3.81
C ASN A 77 -0.95 -22.56 -2.44
N TYR A 78 -1.68 -21.60 -1.88
CA TYR A 78 -1.48 -21.15 -0.51
C TYR A 78 -1.54 -22.34 0.46
N GLN A 79 -0.60 -22.38 1.40
CA GLN A 79 -0.53 -23.39 2.47
C GLN A 79 -0.69 -22.73 3.84
N SER A 80 0.31 -21.94 4.24
CA SER A 80 0.37 -21.29 5.56
C SER A 80 0.82 -19.83 5.46
N ASP A 81 1.92 -19.57 4.77
CA ASP A 81 2.48 -18.23 4.65
C ASP A 81 1.84 -17.52 3.46
N GLN A 82 1.25 -16.35 3.70
CA GLN A 82 0.67 -15.54 2.63
C GLN A 82 1.74 -14.94 1.72
N GLU A 83 2.94 -14.74 2.23
CA GLU A 83 4.11 -14.33 1.46
C GLU A 83 5.20 -15.38 1.55
N ILE A 84 5.81 -15.69 0.40
CA ILE A 84 6.96 -16.58 0.30
C ILE A 84 8.10 -15.87 -0.42
N GLU A 85 9.32 -16.28 -0.12
CA GLU A 85 10.50 -15.82 -0.83
C GLU A 85 10.66 -16.57 -2.15
N VAL A 86 11.09 -15.87 -3.18
CA VAL A 86 11.41 -16.42 -4.50
C VAL A 86 12.90 -16.20 -4.73
N ASN A 87 13.60 -17.22 -5.24
CA ASN A 87 15.03 -17.16 -5.55
C ASN A 87 15.87 -16.71 -4.34
N ASN A 88 15.62 -17.28 -3.17
CA ASN A 88 16.28 -16.91 -1.91
C ASN A 88 16.17 -15.41 -1.60
N ASN A 89 15.00 -14.84 -1.90
CA ASN A 89 14.69 -13.42 -1.80
C ASN A 89 15.58 -12.50 -2.66
N LYS A 90 16.24 -13.03 -3.70
CA LYS A 90 17.10 -12.25 -4.59
C LYS A 90 16.38 -11.89 -5.88
N PRO A 91 16.32 -10.61 -6.27
CA PRO A 91 15.77 -10.22 -7.55
C PRO A 91 16.61 -10.74 -8.70
N THR A 92 15.98 -10.96 -9.85
CA THR A 92 16.64 -11.49 -11.06
C THR A 92 16.82 -10.42 -12.14
N PHE A 93 17.08 -9.17 -11.74
CA PHE A 93 17.31 -8.06 -12.67
C PHE A 93 18.63 -8.23 -13.43
N THR A 94 18.61 -7.89 -14.71
CA THR A 94 19.82 -7.84 -15.53
C THR A 94 20.58 -6.53 -15.29
N SER A 95 21.86 -6.45 -15.68
CA SER A 95 22.61 -5.18 -15.64
C SER A 95 21.93 -4.07 -16.46
N SER A 96 21.23 -4.42 -17.54
CA SER A 96 20.42 -3.46 -18.30
C SER A 96 19.17 -2.98 -17.56
N ASP A 97 18.54 -3.83 -16.75
CA ASP A 97 17.41 -3.42 -15.90
C ASP A 97 17.86 -2.39 -14.83
N LEU A 98 19.11 -2.48 -14.37
CA LEU A 98 19.71 -1.63 -13.34
C LEU A 98 20.32 -0.33 -13.90
N ASN A 99 20.17 -0.06 -15.20
CA ASN A 99 20.74 1.15 -15.80
C ASN A 99 19.93 2.40 -15.41
N ILE A 100 20.61 3.39 -14.83
CA ILE A 100 20.00 4.66 -14.38
C ILE A 100 20.20 5.84 -15.34
N ASN A 101 20.95 5.67 -16.43
CA ASN A 101 21.39 6.77 -17.30
C ASN A 101 20.24 7.52 -17.99
N ASN A 102 19.07 6.88 -18.10
CA ASN A 102 17.86 7.48 -18.67
C ASN A 102 16.96 8.14 -17.62
N GLY A 103 17.41 8.23 -16.38
CA GLY A 103 16.65 8.77 -15.25
C GLY A 103 15.45 7.90 -14.87
N ALA A 104 14.64 8.41 -13.95
CA ALA A 104 13.51 7.69 -13.40
C ALA A 104 12.41 7.46 -14.45
N TRP A 105 11.81 6.27 -14.43
CA TRP A 105 10.74 5.91 -15.35
C TRP A 105 9.76 4.92 -14.72
N GLN A 106 8.56 4.86 -15.30
CA GLN A 106 7.53 3.87 -14.97
C GLN A 106 6.87 3.40 -16.27
N SER A 107 6.62 2.11 -16.37
CA SER A 107 6.02 1.46 -17.53
C SER A 107 4.99 0.43 -17.08
N PHE A 108 3.80 0.53 -17.65
CA PHE A 108 2.71 -0.40 -17.38
C PHE A 108 2.38 -1.13 -18.67
N THR A 109 2.55 -2.45 -18.65
CA THR A 109 2.22 -3.31 -19.78
C THR A 109 0.75 -3.12 -20.14
N ASN A 110 0.43 -3.16 -21.43
CA ASN A 110 -0.96 -3.15 -21.87
C ASN A 110 -1.73 -4.28 -21.19
N LEU A 111 -3.02 -4.05 -20.97
CA LEU A 111 -3.90 -5.10 -20.50
C LEU A 111 -3.84 -6.27 -21.50
N ASP A 112 -3.95 -7.49 -20.99
CA ASP A 112 -4.02 -8.66 -21.87
C ASP A 112 -5.38 -8.78 -22.57
N ASN A 113 -5.56 -9.86 -23.34
CA ASN A 113 -6.80 -10.13 -24.08
C ASN A 113 -8.04 -10.36 -23.20
N LEU A 114 -7.87 -10.54 -21.88
CA LEU A 114 -8.96 -10.60 -20.91
C LEU A 114 -9.12 -9.29 -20.12
N ASN A 115 -8.44 -8.22 -20.56
CA ASN A 115 -8.35 -6.91 -19.91
C ASN A 115 -7.69 -6.93 -18.52
N ARG A 116 -6.84 -7.91 -18.23
CA ARG A 116 -6.15 -8.05 -16.94
C ARG A 116 -4.88 -7.20 -16.90
N ALA A 117 -4.54 -6.66 -15.74
CA ALA A 117 -3.24 -6.01 -15.53
C ALA A 117 -2.12 -7.05 -15.58
N VAL A 118 -1.03 -6.76 -16.31
CA VAL A 118 -0.02 -7.78 -16.64
C VAL A 118 1.28 -7.59 -15.85
N ARG A 119 1.99 -6.49 -16.06
CA ARG A 119 3.25 -6.20 -15.37
C ARG A 119 3.49 -4.71 -15.32
N ALA A 120 3.90 -4.25 -14.15
CA ALA A 120 4.38 -2.89 -13.94
C ALA A 120 5.89 -2.95 -13.65
N ASP A 121 6.63 -2.11 -14.36
CA ASP A 121 8.07 -1.94 -14.21
C ASP A 121 8.36 -0.47 -13.92
N ALA A 122 9.29 -0.20 -13.02
CA ALA A 122 9.77 1.15 -12.80
C ALA A 122 11.25 1.16 -12.41
N LEU A 123 11.90 2.27 -12.75
CA LEU A 123 13.08 2.75 -12.06
C LEU A 123 12.63 3.93 -11.21
N LEU A 124 12.31 3.64 -9.94
CA LEU A 124 11.75 4.60 -9.01
C LEU A 124 12.82 5.55 -8.50
N ASN A 125 12.43 6.79 -8.31
CA ASN A 125 13.21 7.85 -7.69
C ASN A 125 12.25 8.79 -6.94
N LYS A 126 12.76 9.59 -6.00
CA LYS A 126 11.98 10.60 -5.26
C LYS A 126 11.15 11.51 -6.18
N GLY A 127 11.65 11.84 -7.37
CA GLY A 127 10.99 12.67 -8.37
C GLY A 127 9.70 12.09 -8.96
N LEU A 128 9.49 10.77 -8.92
CA LEU A 128 8.23 10.13 -9.34
C LEU A 128 7.15 10.15 -8.24
N MET A 129 7.55 10.37 -6.98
CA MET A 129 6.61 10.36 -5.86
C MET A 129 5.70 11.60 -5.90
N PRO A 130 4.38 11.45 -5.85
CA PRO A 130 3.46 12.58 -5.97
C PRO A 130 3.49 13.47 -4.72
N THR A 131 3.32 14.77 -4.93
CA THR A 131 2.98 15.74 -3.88
C THR A 131 1.47 16.00 -3.80
N ALA A 132 0.75 15.71 -4.88
CA ALA A 132 -0.69 15.84 -4.94
C ALA A 132 -1.39 14.85 -3.98
N LYS A 133 -2.57 15.24 -3.51
CA LYS A 133 -3.43 14.34 -2.75
C LYS A 133 -3.95 13.24 -3.67
N ARG A 134 -4.00 12.01 -3.16
CA ARG A 134 -4.61 10.88 -3.85
C ARG A 134 -6.12 11.09 -4.00
N GLU A 135 -6.61 10.93 -5.22
CA GLU A 135 -8.06 10.94 -5.51
C GLU A 135 -8.72 9.57 -5.24
N PRO A 136 -10.04 9.50 -5.06
CA PRO A 136 -10.76 8.24 -4.94
C PRO A 136 -10.54 7.31 -6.15
N LEU A 137 -10.48 6.00 -5.87
CA LEU A 137 -10.41 4.99 -6.92
C LEU A 137 -11.80 4.55 -7.38
N TYR A 138 -12.01 4.54 -8.70
CA TYR A 138 -13.29 4.19 -9.34
C TYR A 138 -13.15 3.14 -10.45
N VAL A 139 -11.95 2.86 -10.96
CA VAL A 139 -11.74 1.79 -11.93
C VAL A 139 -11.91 0.43 -11.25
N ASN A 140 -12.80 -0.41 -11.78
CA ASN A 140 -12.95 -1.79 -11.33
C ASN A 140 -12.12 -2.70 -12.23
N PRO A 141 -11.11 -3.40 -11.69
CA PRO A 141 -10.34 -4.38 -12.44
C PRO A 141 -11.18 -5.61 -12.80
N THR A 142 -10.57 -6.53 -13.55
CA THR A 142 -11.17 -7.83 -13.86
C THR A 142 -11.55 -8.60 -12.60
N GLY A 143 -12.66 -9.33 -12.66
CA GLY A 143 -13.16 -10.14 -11.54
C GLY A 143 -13.66 -9.31 -10.34
N TRP A 144 -14.05 -8.06 -10.53
CA TRP A 144 -14.50 -7.21 -9.43
C TRP A 144 -15.91 -7.58 -8.93
N HIS A 145 -15.99 -8.55 -8.01
CA HIS A 145 -17.21 -8.94 -7.30
C HIS A 145 -17.04 -8.77 -5.78
N ASN A 146 -16.99 -7.51 -5.34
CA ASN A 146 -16.66 -7.20 -3.95
C ASN A 146 -17.77 -7.62 -2.97
N LYS A 147 -17.35 -8.08 -1.78
CA LYS A 147 -18.21 -8.54 -0.70
C LYS A 147 -17.82 -7.84 0.60
N LYS A 148 -18.81 -7.42 1.38
CA LYS A 148 -18.58 -6.85 2.72
C LYS A 148 -18.50 -7.99 3.75
N LEU A 149 -17.37 -8.09 4.42
CA LEU A 149 -17.07 -8.97 5.54
C LEU A 149 -17.17 -8.21 6.87
N LYS A 150 -17.08 -8.92 7.99
CA LYS A 150 -16.97 -8.30 9.32
C LYS A 150 -15.74 -7.40 9.45
N SER A 151 -14.64 -7.76 8.77
CA SER A 151 -13.38 -6.99 8.71
C SER A 151 -13.40 -5.82 7.72
N GLY A 152 -14.49 -5.62 6.97
CA GLY A 152 -14.61 -4.59 5.92
C GLY A 152 -14.82 -5.19 4.53
N TRP A 153 -14.50 -4.44 3.49
CA TRP A 153 -14.59 -4.95 2.11
C TRP A 153 -13.48 -5.98 1.83
N LEU A 154 -13.84 -7.07 1.14
CA LEU A 154 -12.92 -8.15 0.76
C LEU A 154 -11.84 -7.64 -0.20
N TYR A 155 -12.25 -6.99 -1.29
CA TYR A 155 -11.33 -6.53 -2.32
C TYR A 155 -11.01 -5.06 -2.21
N ASN A 156 -9.74 -4.75 -2.44
CA ASN A 156 -9.21 -3.45 -2.77
C ASN A 156 -8.92 -3.38 -4.27
N ARG A 157 -8.97 -2.16 -4.81
CA ARG A 157 -8.38 -1.84 -6.11
C ARG A 157 -6.88 -1.70 -5.87
N SER A 158 -6.19 -2.84 -5.88
CA SER A 158 -4.79 -2.93 -5.51
C SER A 158 -3.91 -2.39 -6.63
N HIS A 159 -3.06 -1.43 -6.28
CA HIS A 159 -2.05 -0.92 -7.18
C HIS A 159 -0.94 -1.95 -7.38
N LEU A 160 -0.43 -2.09 -8.61
CA LEU A 160 0.81 -2.84 -8.82
C LEU A 160 2.00 -2.00 -8.31
N ILE A 161 2.09 -0.73 -8.70
CA ILE A 161 3.01 0.24 -8.11
C ILE A 161 2.17 1.29 -7.38
N GLY A 162 2.24 1.29 -6.04
CA GLY A 162 1.47 2.17 -5.17
C GLY A 162 1.55 3.66 -5.56
N TYR A 163 0.44 4.37 -5.34
CA TYR A 163 0.33 5.82 -5.62
C TYR A 163 1.50 6.62 -5.02
N GLN A 164 1.93 6.28 -3.80
CA GLN A 164 3.02 6.99 -3.12
C GLN A 164 4.37 6.93 -3.86
N LEU A 165 4.56 5.94 -4.74
CA LEU A 165 5.80 5.72 -5.49
C LEU A 165 5.72 6.29 -6.91
N SER A 166 4.53 6.35 -7.50
CA SER A 166 4.35 6.56 -8.95
C SER A 166 3.42 7.70 -9.34
N GLY A 167 2.56 8.17 -8.42
CA GLY A 167 1.47 9.10 -8.70
C GLY A 167 0.30 8.50 -9.50
N GLN A 168 0.39 7.24 -9.92
CA GLN A 168 -0.64 6.60 -10.73
C GLN A 168 -1.84 6.27 -9.86
N ASN A 169 -2.99 6.86 -10.19
CA ASN A 169 -4.21 6.67 -9.40
C ASN A 169 -5.20 5.70 -10.06
N ASN A 170 -5.97 6.13 -11.06
CA ASN A 170 -6.97 5.30 -11.74
C ASN A 170 -6.48 4.73 -13.09
N ASN A 171 -5.19 4.36 -13.18
CA ASN A 171 -4.65 3.70 -14.38
C ASN A 171 -5.08 2.22 -14.39
N PRO A 172 -5.92 1.77 -15.35
CA PRO A 172 -6.40 0.38 -15.37
C PRO A 172 -5.26 -0.63 -15.55
N LYS A 173 -4.12 -0.25 -16.15
CA LYS A 173 -2.94 -1.12 -16.29
C LYS A 173 -2.16 -1.29 -14.98
N ASN A 174 -2.46 -0.47 -13.97
CA ASN A 174 -1.82 -0.47 -12.66
C ASN A 174 -2.77 -0.92 -11.54
N LEU A 175 -3.95 -1.47 -11.86
CA LEU A 175 -4.94 -1.88 -10.87
C LEU A 175 -5.37 -3.32 -11.09
N MET A 176 -5.35 -4.12 -10.03
CA MET A 176 -5.90 -5.47 -10.01
C MET A 176 -6.89 -5.66 -8.84
N THR A 177 -7.75 -6.67 -8.95
CA THR A 177 -8.59 -7.11 -7.83
C THR A 177 -7.70 -7.86 -6.83
N GLY A 178 -7.31 -7.18 -5.76
CA GLY A 178 -6.51 -7.76 -4.67
C GLY A 178 -7.32 -7.82 -3.38
N THR A 179 -7.11 -8.84 -2.56
CA THR A 179 -7.70 -8.91 -1.22
C THR A 179 -7.13 -7.83 -0.32
N ARG A 180 -7.86 -7.53 0.76
CA ARG A 180 -7.42 -6.55 1.75
C ARG A 180 -6.07 -6.94 2.34
N SER A 181 -5.90 -8.20 2.74
CA SER A 181 -4.65 -8.72 3.32
C SER A 181 -3.46 -8.67 2.34
N LEU A 182 -3.65 -9.07 1.07
CA LEU A 182 -2.60 -8.92 0.04
C LEU A 182 -2.19 -7.45 -0.11
N ASN A 183 -3.17 -6.55 -0.17
CA ASN A 183 -2.89 -5.12 -0.31
C ASN A 183 -2.22 -4.53 0.95
N SER A 184 -2.66 -4.95 2.14
CA SER A 184 -2.16 -4.47 3.42
C SER A 184 -2.48 -5.50 4.51
N PRO A 185 -1.47 -6.01 5.24
CA PRO A 185 -0.10 -5.47 5.33
C PRO A 185 0.88 -5.92 4.22
N GLU A 186 0.57 -6.95 3.43
CA GLU A 186 1.60 -7.69 2.69
C GLU A 186 2.35 -6.85 1.64
N MET A 187 1.69 -6.27 0.65
CA MET A 187 2.37 -5.39 -0.32
C MET A 187 2.88 -4.10 0.34
N LEU A 188 2.08 -3.51 1.23
CA LEU A 188 2.33 -2.18 1.81
C LEU A 188 3.65 -2.11 2.59
N LYS A 189 4.06 -3.19 3.28
CA LYS A 189 5.33 -3.19 4.04
C LYS A 189 6.53 -2.95 3.11
N HIS A 190 6.60 -3.65 1.98
CA HIS A 190 7.66 -3.49 0.98
C HIS A 190 7.61 -2.12 0.31
N GLU A 191 6.40 -1.64 -0.01
CA GLU A 191 6.23 -0.30 -0.57
C GLU A 191 6.70 0.80 0.38
N ASN A 192 6.54 0.61 1.70
CA ASN A 192 7.01 1.55 2.71
C ASN A 192 8.54 1.54 2.83
N ASP A 193 9.19 0.36 2.74
CA ASP A 193 10.65 0.26 2.74
C ASP A 193 11.26 0.97 1.52
N ILE A 194 10.69 0.74 0.33
CA ILE A 194 11.05 1.46 -0.90
C ILE A 194 10.86 2.97 -0.73
N ALA A 195 9.70 3.39 -0.23
CA ALA A 195 9.39 4.81 -0.04
C ALA A 195 10.31 5.47 1.00
N TYR A 196 10.70 4.74 2.04
CA TYR A 196 11.63 5.19 3.05
C TYR A 196 13.02 5.41 2.44
N TYR A 197 13.54 4.40 1.73
CA TYR A 197 14.84 4.48 1.05
C TYR A 197 14.94 5.69 0.11
N LEU A 198 13.96 5.87 -0.78
CA LEU A 198 13.92 7.00 -1.73
C LEU A 198 13.75 8.37 -1.06
N LYS A 199 13.27 8.43 0.19
CA LYS A 199 13.16 9.68 0.95
C LYS A 199 14.45 10.03 1.70
N GLN A 200 15.30 9.05 2.02
CA GLN A 200 16.57 9.32 2.68
C GLN A 200 17.57 10.00 1.73
N ASP A 201 17.64 9.54 0.48
CA ASP A 201 18.43 10.20 -0.56
C ASP A 201 17.59 10.38 -1.84
N PRO A 202 17.20 11.62 -2.18
CA PRO A 202 16.43 11.92 -3.38
C PRO A 202 17.12 11.57 -4.71
N ASN A 203 18.43 11.30 -4.71
CA ASN A 203 19.18 10.94 -5.92
C ASN A 203 19.31 9.42 -6.12
N ASN A 204 18.91 8.61 -5.13
CA ASN A 204 18.94 7.16 -5.25
C ASN A 204 17.78 6.62 -6.08
N TYR A 205 17.92 5.36 -6.50
CA TYR A 205 16.95 4.68 -7.34
C TYR A 205 16.57 3.32 -6.76
N ILE A 206 15.37 2.85 -7.10
CA ILE A 206 14.96 1.45 -6.88
C ILE A 206 14.50 0.89 -8.23
N ARG A 207 15.12 -0.18 -8.70
CA ARG A 207 14.56 -0.97 -9.80
C ARG A 207 13.43 -1.82 -9.23
N TYR A 208 12.20 -1.59 -9.67
CA TYR A 208 11.00 -2.21 -9.11
C TYR A 208 10.14 -2.89 -10.17
N ARG A 209 9.69 -4.12 -9.91
CA ARG A 209 8.78 -4.87 -10.79
C ARG A 209 7.68 -5.52 -9.96
N VAL A 210 6.43 -5.37 -10.39
CA VAL A 210 5.28 -6.07 -9.83
C VAL A 210 4.49 -6.75 -10.93
N GLN A 211 4.26 -8.05 -10.76
CA GLN A 211 3.60 -8.90 -11.75
C GLN A 211 2.51 -9.75 -11.09
N PRO A 212 1.23 -9.46 -11.36
CA PRO A 212 0.13 -10.37 -11.04
C PRO A 212 0.31 -11.72 -11.73
N ILE A 213 0.01 -12.79 -10.99
CA ILE A 213 0.13 -14.17 -11.48
C ILE A 213 -1.28 -14.77 -11.59
N TYR A 214 -1.68 -15.15 -12.81
CA TYR A 214 -2.99 -15.76 -13.10
C TYR A 214 -2.81 -17.24 -13.50
N ARG A 215 -3.83 -18.08 -13.29
CA ARG A 215 -3.89 -19.41 -13.95
C ARG A 215 -4.84 -19.36 -15.13
N GLY A 216 -4.34 -19.69 -16.32
CA GLY A 216 -5.15 -19.72 -17.54
C GLY A 216 -5.96 -18.43 -17.72
N ASN A 217 -7.29 -18.59 -17.81
CA ASN A 217 -8.24 -17.50 -18.08
C ASN A 217 -8.86 -16.89 -16.81
N GLU A 218 -8.28 -17.11 -15.62
CA GLU A 218 -8.77 -16.51 -14.39
C GLU A 218 -8.74 -14.98 -14.45
N LEU A 219 -9.83 -14.34 -13.98
CA LEU A 219 -9.96 -12.89 -13.97
C LEU A 219 -9.37 -12.25 -12.70
N VAL A 220 -9.16 -13.03 -11.64
CA VAL A 220 -8.49 -12.60 -10.41
C VAL A 220 -7.13 -13.30 -10.32
N ALA A 221 -6.09 -12.54 -10.04
CA ALA A 221 -4.75 -13.09 -9.88
C ALA A 221 -4.69 -13.99 -8.63
N ARG A 222 -3.94 -15.09 -8.70
CA ARG A 222 -3.61 -15.96 -7.55
C ARG A 222 -2.69 -15.31 -6.55
N GLY A 223 -1.95 -14.29 -6.99
CA GLY A 223 -1.01 -13.53 -6.18
C GLY A 223 -0.24 -12.51 -7.01
N VAL A 224 0.73 -11.87 -6.40
CA VAL A 224 1.67 -10.95 -7.07
C VAL A 224 3.10 -11.37 -6.79
N GLN A 225 3.95 -11.36 -7.81
CA GLN A 225 5.39 -11.35 -7.61
C GLN A 225 5.87 -9.91 -7.52
N MET A 226 6.68 -9.59 -6.52
CA MET A 226 7.30 -8.28 -6.36
C MET A 226 8.82 -8.44 -6.25
N MET A 227 9.55 -7.63 -7.01
CA MET A 227 11.01 -7.57 -6.97
C MET A 227 11.49 -6.13 -6.85
N ALA A 228 12.44 -5.88 -5.96
CA ALA A 228 13.12 -4.59 -5.82
C ALA A 228 14.63 -4.77 -5.67
N GLU A 229 15.40 -3.84 -6.23
CA GLU A 229 16.83 -3.67 -5.96
C GLU A 229 17.14 -2.18 -5.86
N SER A 230 17.74 -1.76 -4.75
CA SER A 230 18.18 -0.38 -4.53
C SER A 230 19.52 -0.10 -5.19
N MET A 231 19.66 1.10 -5.76
CA MET A 231 20.88 1.60 -6.37
C MET A 231 21.18 3.00 -5.86
N ASP A 232 22.45 3.24 -5.53
CA ASP A 232 22.93 4.55 -5.16
C ASP A 232 22.84 5.55 -6.33
N SER A 233 23.15 6.82 -6.05
CA SER A 233 23.18 7.89 -7.05
C SER A 233 24.15 7.66 -8.22
N GLN A 234 25.08 6.70 -8.12
CA GLN A 234 26.02 6.31 -9.18
C GLN A 234 25.55 5.08 -9.97
N GLY A 235 24.40 4.50 -9.62
CA GLY A 235 23.82 3.34 -10.28
C GLY A 235 24.39 2.01 -9.81
N SER A 236 25.12 1.99 -8.68
CA SER A 236 25.61 0.75 -8.07
C SER A 236 24.57 0.18 -7.12
N ALA A 237 24.27 -1.11 -7.24
CA ALA A 237 23.40 -1.79 -6.30
C ALA A 237 24.02 -1.76 -4.89
N ASP A 238 23.25 -1.29 -3.90
CA ASP A 238 23.74 -1.12 -2.51
C ASP A 238 23.12 -2.13 -1.53
N GLY A 239 22.14 -2.92 -1.97
CA GLY A 239 21.49 -3.99 -1.19
C GLY A 239 20.65 -3.52 0.01
N GLN A 240 20.44 -2.22 0.19
CA GLN A 240 19.64 -1.69 1.31
C GLN A 240 18.15 -2.07 1.20
N VAL A 241 17.62 -2.17 -0.02
CA VAL A 241 16.32 -2.75 -0.34
C VAL A 241 16.52 -3.74 -1.49
N SER A 242 16.58 -5.02 -1.15
CA SER A 242 16.67 -6.11 -2.13
C SER A 242 15.72 -7.22 -1.73
N PHE A 243 14.77 -7.54 -2.61
CA PHE A 243 13.83 -8.64 -2.37
C PHE A 243 13.27 -9.24 -3.65
N ASN A 244 12.78 -10.47 -3.55
CA ASN A 244 11.98 -11.16 -4.54
C ASN A 244 10.98 -12.06 -3.81
N VAL A 245 9.71 -11.65 -3.83
CA VAL A 245 8.66 -12.30 -3.04
C VAL A 245 7.45 -12.62 -3.92
N TYR A 246 6.71 -13.64 -3.51
CA TYR A 246 5.39 -13.94 -4.05
C TYR A 246 4.36 -13.87 -2.92
N ILE A 247 3.33 -13.04 -3.12
CA ILE A 247 2.26 -12.82 -2.14
C ILE A 247 0.97 -13.39 -2.69
N PHE A 248 0.40 -14.38 -1.99
CA PHE A 248 -0.87 -15.01 -2.34
C PHE A 248 -2.05 -14.04 -2.15
N ASN A 249 -2.96 -14.03 -3.12
CA ASN A 249 -4.18 -13.22 -3.13
C ASN A 249 -5.33 -13.93 -2.40
N ILE A 250 -5.12 -14.18 -1.11
CA ILE A 250 -6.06 -14.87 -0.23
C ILE A 250 -6.65 -13.91 0.79
N GLU A 251 -7.71 -14.29 1.48
CA GLU A 251 -8.22 -13.59 2.65
C GLU A 251 -8.68 -14.63 3.67
N SER A 252 -8.29 -14.46 4.94
CA SER A 252 -8.64 -15.42 5.98
C SER A 252 -10.15 -15.61 6.09
N GLY A 253 -10.60 -16.87 6.12
CA GLY A 253 -12.01 -17.22 6.20
C GLY A 253 -12.80 -16.99 4.91
N VAL A 254 -12.15 -16.79 3.76
CA VAL A 254 -12.82 -16.59 2.47
C VAL A 254 -12.28 -17.54 1.42
N THR A 255 -13.19 -18.22 0.72
CA THR A 255 -12.88 -18.95 -0.50
C THR A 255 -13.20 -18.05 -1.71
N ILE A 256 -12.18 -17.75 -2.52
CA ILE A 256 -12.31 -16.93 -3.73
C ILE A 256 -12.47 -17.84 -4.95
N ASN A 257 -13.47 -17.56 -5.78
CA ASN A 257 -13.53 -18.07 -7.13
C ASN A 257 -12.66 -17.18 -8.03
N TYR A 258 -11.47 -17.63 -8.39
CA TYR A 258 -10.54 -16.82 -9.19
C TYR A 258 -10.98 -16.68 -10.66
N SER A 259 -11.90 -17.52 -11.14
CA SER A 259 -12.38 -17.42 -12.52
C SER A 259 -13.14 -16.12 -12.77
N ASP A 260 -13.95 -15.68 -11.80
CA ASP A 260 -14.82 -14.51 -11.93
C ASP A 260 -14.72 -13.52 -10.76
N GLY A 261 -14.06 -13.88 -9.67
CA GLY A 261 -13.88 -13.08 -8.46
C GLY A 261 -15.02 -13.14 -7.45
N THR A 262 -16.06 -13.95 -7.67
CA THR A 262 -17.06 -14.25 -6.63
C THR A 262 -16.41 -14.93 -5.43
N SER A 263 -17.09 -14.92 -4.27
CA SER A 263 -16.50 -15.43 -3.02
C SER A 263 -17.53 -16.05 -2.09
N VAL A 264 -17.09 -16.99 -1.25
CA VAL A 264 -17.86 -17.60 -0.16
C VAL A 264 -17.12 -17.32 1.15
N VAL A 265 -17.86 -16.89 2.17
CA VAL A 265 -17.32 -16.78 3.53
C VAL A 265 -17.40 -18.15 4.16
N ASN A 266 -16.27 -18.67 4.62
CA ASN A 266 -16.19 -19.96 5.27
C ASN A 266 -16.75 -19.78 6.68
N ASN A 267 -17.89 -20.40 6.96
CA ASN A 267 -18.41 -20.48 8.32
C ASN A 267 -17.61 -21.58 9.02
N ASN A 268 -16.65 -21.17 9.85
CA ASN A 268 -16.11 -22.06 10.88
C ASN A 268 -17.15 -22.23 11.99
#